data_AF-A0A0G4NFQ6-F1
#
_entry.id   AF-A0A0G4NFQ6-F1
#
_cell.length_a   1.000
_cell.length_b   1.000
_cell.length_c   1.000
_cell.angle_alpha   90.00
_cell.angle_beta   90.00
_cell.angle_gamma   90.00
#
_symmetry.space_group_name_H-M   'P 1'
#
loop_
_entity.id
_entity.type
_entity.pdbx_description
1 polymer ?
#
loop_
_entity_poly.entity_id
_entity_poly.type
_entity_poly.pdbx_seq_one_letter_code
_entity_poly.pdbx_strand_id
1 'polypeptide(L)'
;MAEFLHILAETYDYPQLADEILRELSNKEFNSNDTKGPKSVSQFIVKLSELAPRLVIKQMTMLAKQLDSESYTLRCSLIEVCGNMVAHLSRQEERGENHKSQLNAFFDVLEERFLDI
;
A
#
# COMPACT_ATOMS: atom_id res chain seq x y z
N MET A 1 -8.53 12.10 4.65
CA MET A 1 -7.62 11.40 5.60
C MET A 1 -6.23 11.19 5.02
N ALA A 2 -6.06 10.58 3.84
CA ALA A 2 -4.74 10.41 3.21
C ALA A 2 -3.98 11.75 3.02
N GLU A 3 -4.67 12.78 2.50
CA GLU A 3 -4.11 14.13 2.32
C GLU A 3 -3.64 14.75 3.65
N PHE A 4 -4.38 14.50 4.74
CA PHE A 4 -3.98 14.98 6.06
C PHE A 4 -2.68 14.33 6.54
N LEU A 5 -2.54 13.00 6.37
CA LEU A 5 -1.30 12.30 6.72
C LEU A 5 -0.13 12.72 5.84
N HIS A 6 -0.37 12.99 4.56
CA HIS A 6 0.63 13.55 3.66
C HIS A 6 1.11 14.93 4.14
N ILE A 7 0.18 15.84 4.51
CA ILE A 7 0.52 17.15 5.06
C ILE A 7 1.31 17.00 6.37
N LEU A 8 0.90 16.11 7.28
CA LEU A 8 1.64 15.88 8.52
C LEU A 8 3.08 15.42 8.27
N ALA A 9 3.28 14.50 7.32
CA ALA A 9 4.61 14.01 7.00
C ALA A 9 5.48 15.08 6.33
N GLU A 10 4.97 15.77 5.31
CA GLU A 10 5.79 16.70 4.51
C GLU A 10 5.92 18.09 5.14
N THR A 11 4.87 18.60 5.78
CA THR A 11 4.84 19.97 6.33
C THR A 11 5.23 20.03 7.79
N TYR A 12 4.93 18.98 8.56
CA TYR A 12 5.14 18.95 10.01
C TYR A 12 6.18 17.91 10.46
N ASP A 13 6.84 17.22 9.53
CA ASP A 13 7.85 16.18 9.81
C ASP A 13 7.35 15.12 10.81
N TYR A 14 6.08 14.74 10.70
CA TYR A 14 5.43 13.79 11.59
C TYR A 14 4.83 12.56 10.85
N PRO A 15 5.68 11.69 10.25
CA PRO A 15 5.24 10.51 9.51
C PRO A 15 4.72 9.36 10.39
N GLN A 16 4.98 9.39 11.71
CA GLN A 16 4.73 8.29 12.64
C GLN A 16 3.24 7.92 12.69
N LEU A 17 2.34 8.89 12.56
CA LEU A 17 0.90 8.62 12.53
C LEU A 17 0.49 7.76 11.32
N ALA A 18 1.12 8.00 10.16
CA ALA A 18 0.85 7.18 8.98
C ALA A 18 1.36 5.74 9.18
N ASP A 19 2.55 5.58 9.75
CA ASP A 19 3.12 4.26 10.07
C ASP A 19 2.21 3.46 11.00
N GLU A 20 1.67 4.09 12.04
CA GLU A 20 0.77 3.47 13.02
C GLU A 20 -0.57 3.09 12.41
N ILE A 21 -1.19 3.98 11.62
CA ILE A 21 -2.46 3.71 10.94
C ILE A 21 -2.30 2.55 9.95
N LEU A 22 -1.25 2.55 9.12
CA LEU A 22 -1.00 1.47 8.17
C LEU A 22 -0.75 0.13 8.89
N ARG A 23 -0.04 0.17 10.03
CA ARG A 23 0.15 -1.01 10.87
C ARG A 23 -1.16 -1.52 11.45
N GLU A 24 -2.03 -0.66 11.97
CA GLU A 24 -3.33 -1.06 12.49
C GLU A 24 -4.19 -1.70 11.39
N LEU A 25 -4.28 -1.05 10.23
CA LEU A 25 -5.02 -1.56 9.07
C LEU A 25 -4.50 -2.91 8.58
N SER A 26 -3.17 -3.12 8.59
CA SER A 26 -2.57 -4.38 8.17
C SER A 26 -2.97 -5.58 9.05
N ASN A 27 -3.31 -5.34 10.32
CA ASN A 27 -3.73 -6.37 11.27
C ASN A 27 -5.25 -6.43 11.48
N LYS A 28 -6.01 -5.57 10.79
CA LYS A 28 -7.46 -5.56 10.89
C LYS A 28 -8.04 -6.70 10.08
N GLU A 29 -8.90 -7.50 10.70
CA GLU A 29 -9.73 -8.46 9.97
C GLU A 29 -10.95 -7.76 9.40
N PHE A 30 -11.14 -7.90 8.09
CA PHE A 30 -12.29 -7.36 7.38
C PHE A 30 -13.26 -8.50 7.12
N ASN A 31 -14.47 -8.42 7.68
CA ASN A 31 -15.50 -9.42 7.46
C ASN A 31 -16.22 -9.18 6.12
N SER A 32 -16.71 -10.25 5.50
CA SER A 32 -17.40 -10.22 4.20
C SER A 32 -18.78 -9.56 4.24
N ASN A 33 -19.37 -9.35 5.42
CA ASN A 33 -20.64 -8.66 5.60
C ASN A 33 -20.48 -7.13 5.67
N ASP A 34 -19.26 -6.62 5.90
CA ASP A 34 -18.95 -5.20 5.91
C ASP A 34 -18.56 -4.73 4.52
N THR A 35 -19.49 -4.07 3.85
CA THR A 35 -19.29 -3.55 2.49
C THR A 35 -18.73 -2.13 2.46
N LYS A 36 -18.69 -1.42 3.59
CA LYS A 36 -18.28 -0.01 3.64
C LYS A 36 -16.88 0.18 4.23
N GLY A 37 -16.52 -0.59 5.25
CA GLY A 37 -15.22 -0.55 5.89
C GLY A 37 -14.08 -0.84 4.91
N PRO A 38 -14.05 -2.03 4.26
CA PRO A 38 -12.99 -2.39 3.32
C PRO A 38 -12.89 -1.39 2.18
N LYS A 39 -14.03 -0.95 1.60
CA LYS A 39 -14.04 0.03 0.51
C LYS A 39 -13.40 1.37 0.92
N SER A 40 -13.72 1.87 2.12
CA SER A 40 -13.17 3.13 2.61
C SER A 40 -11.66 3.02 2.88
N VAL A 41 -11.22 1.89 3.42
CA VAL A 41 -9.79 1.60 3.65
C VAL A 41 -9.04 1.47 2.32
N SER A 42 -9.59 0.74 1.36
CA SER A 42 -9.05 0.60 0.01
C SER A 42 -8.78 1.95 -0.65
N GLN A 43 -9.78 2.83 -0.68
CA GLN A 43 -9.65 4.17 -1.24
C GLN A 43 -8.60 5.00 -0.50
N PHE A 44 -8.54 4.87 0.83
CA PHE A 44 -7.56 5.57 1.63
C PHE A 44 -6.12 5.12 1.32
N ILE A 45 -5.85 3.81 1.27
CA ILE A 45 -4.48 3.29 1.05
C ILE A 45 -4.02 3.59 -0.38
N VAL A 46 -4.90 3.44 -1.38
CA VAL A 46 -4.58 3.83 -2.77
C VAL A 46 -4.23 5.31 -2.81
N LYS A 47 -5.08 6.19 -2.26
CA LYS A 47 -4.81 7.63 -2.27
C LYS A 47 -3.53 8.00 -1.54
N LEU A 48 -3.23 7.34 -0.42
CA LEU A 48 -1.98 7.57 0.31
C LEU A 48 -0.76 7.11 -0.49
N SER A 49 -0.87 6.02 -1.25
CA SER A 49 0.22 5.52 -2.11
C SER A 49 0.53 6.45 -3.28
N GLU A 50 -0.47 7.17 -3.80
CA GLU A 50 -0.27 8.22 -4.81
C GLU A 50 0.45 9.45 -4.24
N LEU A 51 0.04 9.89 -3.04
CA LEU A 51 0.50 11.15 -2.43
C LEU A 51 1.85 10.99 -1.73
N ALA A 52 2.03 9.90 -0.99
CA ALA A 52 3.17 9.67 -0.11
C ALA A 52 3.69 8.22 -0.23
N PRO A 53 4.15 7.80 -1.43
CA PRO A 53 4.57 6.41 -1.70
C PRO A 53 5.66 5.92 -0.74
N ARG A 54 6.57 6.80 -0.29
CA ARG A 54 7.63 6.45 0.67
C ARG A 54 7.10 5.94 2.01
N LEU A 55 6.00 6.52 2.51
CA LEU A 55 5.35 6.07 3.75
C LEU A 55 4.74 4.67 3.56
N VAL A 56 4.13 4.43 2.41
CA VAL A 56 3.48 3.15 2.09
C VAL A 56 4.51 2.05 1.87
N ILE A 57 5.59 2.31 1.12
CA ILE A 57 6.69 1.35 0.87
C ILE A 57 7.22 0.78 2.19
N LYS A 58 7.45 1.63 3.20
CA LYS A 58 8.00 1.24 4.49
C LYS A 58 7.13 0.19 5.21
N GLN A 59 5.81 0.27 5.04
CA GLN A 59 4.84 -0.60 5.68
C GLN A 59 4.35 -1.74 4.79
N MET A 60 4.87 -1.86 3.56
CA MET A 60 4.36 -2.79 2.56
C MET A 60 4.42 -4.24 3.00
N THR A 61 5.49 -4.66 3.68
CA THR A 61 5.62 -6.03 4.20
C THR A 61 4.47 -6.40 5.15
N MET A 62 3.96 -5.43 5.92
CA MET A 62 2.81 -5.66 6.79
C MET A 62 1.51 -5.63 5.99
N LEU A 63 1.35 -4.64 5.10
CA LEU A 63 0.16 -4.49 4.25
C LEU A 63 -0.06 -5.70 3.34
N ALA A 64 1.01 -6.38 2.89
CA ALA A 64 0.94 -7.57 2.06
C ALA A 64 0.08 -8.69 2.68
N LYS A 65 -0.07 -8.74 4.01
CA LYS A 65 -0.99 -9.69 4.68
C LYS A 65 -2.45 -9.56 4.21
N GLN A 66 -2.85 -8.37 3.77
CA GLN A 66 -4.20 -8.10 3.32
C GLN A 66 -4.41 -8.48 1.84
N LEU A 67 -3.37 -8.94 1.13
CA LEU A 67 -3.51 -9.57 -0.19
C LEU A 67 -4.29 -10.88 -0.13
N ASP A 68 -4.37 -11.51 1.04
CA ASP A 68 -5.15 -12.73 1.28
C ASP A 68 -6.50 -12.42 1.97
N SER A 69 -6.93 -11.16 1.97
CA SER A 69 -8.21 -10.76 2.54
C SER A 69 -9.39 -11.34 1.75
N GLU A 70 -10.43 -11.78 2.46
CA GLU A 70 -11.73 -12.15 1.87
C GLU A 70 -12.37 -11.00 1.08
N SER A 71 -12.03 -9.74 1.43
CA SER A 71 -12.51 -8.57 0.71
C SER A 71 -11.77 -8.41 -0.62
N TYR A 72 -12.44 -8.78 -1.71
CA TYR A 72 -11.97 -8.53 -3.08
C TYR A 72 -11.54 -7.08 -3.31
N THR A 73 -12.32 -6.11 -2.81
CA THR A 73 -12.00 -4.68 -2.96
C THR A 73 -10.67 -4.32 -2.26
N LEU A 74 -10.37 -4.95 -1.12
CA LEU A 74 -9.11 -4.72 -0.42
C LEU A 74 -7.93 -5.33 -1.17
N ARG A 75 -8.07 -6.55 -1.69
CA ARG A 75 -7.06 -7.17 -2.55
C ARG A 75 -6.75 -6.32 -3.78
N CYS A 76 -7.78 -5.86 -4.51
CA CYS A 76 -7.61 -4.97 -5.66
C CYS A 76 -6.87 -3.68 -5.30
N SER A 77 -7.20 -3.07 -4.16
CA SER A 77 -6.53 -1.84 -3.74
C SER A 77 -5.04 -2.03 -3.46
N LEU A 78 -4.64 -3.20 -2.96
CA LEU A 78 -3.22 -3.50 -2.75
C LEU A 78 -2.47 -3.80 -4.05
N ILE A 79 -3.14 -4.43 -5.02
CA ILE A 79 -2.59 -4.59 -6.38
C ILE A 79 -2.30 -3.21 -6.99
N GLU A 80 -3.23 -2.28 -6.87
CA GLU A 80 -3.06 -0.90 -7.35
C GLU A 80 -1.92 -0.19 -6.61
N VAL A 81 -1.82 -0.37 -5.29
CA VAL A 81 -0.71 0.15 -4.48
C VAL A 81 0.63 -0.41 -4.97
N CYS A 82 0.75 -1.72 -5.23
CA CYS A 82 1.95 -2.33 -5.79
C CYS A 82 2.34 -1.67 -7.12
N GLY A 83 1.36 -1.43 -8.03
CA GLY A 83 1.59 -0.68 -9.26
C GLY A 83 2.12 0.73 -9.02
N ASN A 84 1.56 1.45 -8.03
CA ASN A 84 2.05 2.77 -7.62
C ASN A 84 3.48 2.70 -7.06
N MET A 85 3.84 1.63 -6.33
CA MET A 85 5.21 1.45 -5.83
C MET A 85 6.20 1.21 -6.98
N VAL A 86 5.83 0.39 -7.97
CA VAL A 86 6.63 0.19 -9.19
C VAL A 86 6.81 1.52 -9.92
N ALA A 87 5.74 2.29 -10.12
CA ALA A 87 5.79 3.59 -10.79
C ALA A 87 6.66 4.60 -10.02
N HIS A 88 6.59 4.59 -8.68
CA HIS A 88 7.42 5.44 -7.83
C HIS A 88 8.90 5.08 -7.93
N LEU A 89 9.24 3.79 -7.78
CA LEU A 89 10.61 3.29 -7.83
C LEU A 89 11.22 3.49 -9.21
N SER A 90 10.47 3.23 -10.28
CA SER A 90 10.94 3.38 -11.67
C SER A 90 11.32 4.82 -12.07
N ARG A 91 10.89 5.83 -11.30
CA ARG A 91 11.25 7.24 -11.50
C ARG A 91 12.50 7.65 -10.74
N GLN A 92 13.01 6.81 -9.84
CA GLN A 92 14.24 7.09 -9.12
C GLN A 92 15.45 6.78 -9.99
N GLU A 93 16.52 7.57 -9.88
CA GLU A 93 17.76 7.33 -10.64
C GLU A 93 18.61 6.18 -10.05
N GLU A 94 18.17 5.59 -8.94
CA GLU A 94 18.88 4.51 -8.25
C GLU A 94 18.84 3.21 -9.07
N ARG A 95 20.00 2.55 -9.24
CA ARG A 95 20.14 1.33 -10.03
C ARG A 95 20.85 0.19 -9.31
N GLY A 96 20.96 0.29 -7.98
CA GLY A 96 21.58 -0.74 -7.14
C GLY A 96 20.78 -2.04 -7.13
N GLU A 97 21.43 -3.14 -6.73
CA GLU A 97 20.79 -4.47 -6.65
C GLU A 97 19.61 -4.50 -5.65
N ASN A 98 19.69 -3.73 -4.56
CA ASN A 98 18.56 -3.59 -3.63
C ASN A 98 17.33 -2.96 -4.31
N HIS A 99 17.54 -1.92 -5.12
CA HIS A 99 16.46 -1.25 -5.86
C HIS A 99 15.80 -2.21 -6.86
N LYS A 100 16.61 -2.95 -7.63
CA LYS A 100 16.11 -3.98 -8.55
C LYS A 100 15.34 -5.08 -7.81
N SER A 101 15.88 -5.56 -6.69
CA SER A 101 15.24 -6.61 -5.89
C SER A 101 13.88 -6.16 -5.36
N GLN A 102 13.78 -4.90 -4.94
CA GLN A 102 12.51 -4.32 -4.49
C GLN A 102 11.49 -4.19 -5.63
N LEU A 103 11.91 -3.72 -6.81
CA LEU A 103 11.04 -3.68 -8.00
C LEU A 103 10.54 -5.08 -8.38
N ASN A 104 11.44 -6.05 -8.44
CA ASN A 104 11.09 -7.43 -8.77
C ASN A 104 10.07 -8.01 -7.79
N ALA A 105 10.25 -7.79 -6.48
CA ALA A 105 9.28 -8.25 -5.49
C ALA A 105 7.87 -7.69 -5.72
N PHE A 106 7.74 -6.44 -6.18
CA PHE A 106 6.44 -5.88 -6.56
C PHE A 106 5.89 -6.49 -7.85
N PHE A 107 6.73 -6.74 -8.85
CA PHE A 107 6.32 -7.43 -10.07
C PHE A 107 5.86 -8.86 -9.80
N ASP A 108 6.59 -9.61 -8.96
CA ASP A 108 6.22 -10.98 -8.57
C ASP A 108 4.82 -11.00 -7.94
N VAL A 109 4.52 -10.07 -7.02
CA VAL A 109 3.18 -9.93 -6.44
C VAL A 109 2.13 -9.64 -7.52
N LEU A 110 2.41 -8.73 -8.46
CA LEU A 110 1.46 -8.40 -9.54
C LEU A 110 1.20 -9.60 -10.45
N GLU A 111 2.24 -10.36 -10.80
CA GLU A 111 2.14 -11.55 -11.65
C GLU A 111 1.37 -12.68 -10.95
N GLU A 112 1.61 -12.92 -9.66
CA GLU A 112 0.85 -13.89 -8.87
C GLU A 112 -0.66 -13.59 -8.88
N ARG A 113 -1.03 -12.30 -8.86
CA ARG A 113 -2.43 -11.87 -8.85
C ARG A 113 -3.14 -12.02 -10.21
N PHE A 114 -2.46 -12.45 -11.27
CA PHE A 114 -3.14 -12.82 -12.53
C PHE A 114 -4.07 -14.03 -12.37
N LEU A 115 -3.89 -14.81 -11.30
CA LEU A 115 -4.72 -15.97 -10.95
C LEU A 115 -5.58 -15.73 -9.70
N ASP A 116 -5.79 -14.47 -9.28
CA ASP A 116 -6.66 -14.15 -8.12
C ASP A 116 -8.12 -14.54 -8.40
N ILE A 117 -8.79 -15.15 -7.41
CA ILE A 117 -10.15 -15.71 -7.50
C ILE A 117 -11.14 -14.93 -6.64
#